data_AF-A0A8T4T281-F1
#
_entry.id   AF-A0A8T4T281-F1
#
_cell.length_a   1.000
_cell.length_b   1.000
_cell.length_c   1.000
_cell.angle_alpha   90.00
_cell.angle_beta   90.00
_cell.angle_gamma   90.00
#
_symmetry.space_group_name_H-M   'P 1'
#
loop_
_entity.id
_entity.type
_entity.pdbx_description
1 polymer ?
#
loop_
_entity_poly.entity_id
_entity_poly.type
_entity_poly.pdbx_seq_one_letter_code
_entity_poly.pdbx_strand_id
1 'polypeptide(L)'
;MTKRIFILVIFVFLVNYAYMVPASSVIHPRFLLLNKSEQIELINIMIDSRNQFEVAKSQGISDDELSNVVENITFIVLSGDYNDIQSHLRNELSKETLEQFELLLKIKNIHNKRKLLRLDYIRVNELYQSISIRIEEINKISNLFNFVKEEIQKNANDTEIVQNQDIPYFLQAEIAFNNFDYASSKEILIKIKAKMDIRGLQPLRHGYDTIQELKMNNFSTHLLEDIYESAEDEFSVAYFSDILNDSNLSSDPKFKDFVLSVSKDIEKRPGDEFTGVDYKSVREIIQEIDYTVVQIYRINNSIDKVAGKMEFYAARGVNVSESKQLYDEGVLSFAEERYDEAESLLTKADSNLELNLAKLAITGVLAKESIGFLKKNQNSIIITVILVIILGPISYRKIRYNVISNKIGQNKLEHNILIELTKKAQSERFQTGTIDDPTYHIKLDKYMERISKLKSILPVLENMLKKYESPTPLEKIYFVIKKKIGLKKSKVSETK
;
A
#
# COMPACT_ATOMS: atom_id res chain seq x y z
N MET A 1 13.42 62.41 24.71
CA MET A 1 14.68 63.20 24.66
C MET A 1 15.91 62.42 25.12
N THR A 2 15.77 61.43 26.01
CA THR A 2 16.89 60.66 26.62
C THR A 2 17.64 59.71 25.68
N LYS A 3 17.00 59.09 24.66
CA LYS A 3 17.70 58.22 23.70
C LYS A 3 18.70 58.95 22.77
N ARG A 4 18.46 60.22 22.43
CA ARG A 4 19.36 60.99 21.55
C ARG A 4 20.63 61.46 22.26
N ILE A 5 20.54 61.73 23.57
CA ILE A 5 21.71 62.10 24.40
C ILE A 5 22.61 60.88 24.60
N PHE A 6 22.05 59.68 24.78
CA PHE A 6 22.83 58.45 24.96
C PHE A 6 23.66 58.08 23.72
N ILE A 7 23.10 58.24 22.50
CA ILE A 7 23.83 58.02 21.25
C ILE A 7 24.96 59.04 21.08
N LEU A 8 24.75 60.30 21.46
CA LEU A 8 25.77 61.33 21.33
C LEU A 8 26.92 61.13 22.33
N VAL A 9 26.64 60.66 23.54
CA VAL A 9 27.67 60.32 24.54
C VAL A 9 28.48 59.10 24.10
N ILE A 10 27.85 58.05 23.55
CA ILE A 10 28.56 56.89 22.98
C ILE A 10 29.43 57.30 21.79
N PHE A 11 28.92 58.18 20.92
CA PHE A 11 29.68 58.66 19.77
C PHE A 11 30.89 59.49 20.19
N VAL A 12 30.74 60.37 21.19
CA VAL A 12 31.86 61.15 21.75
C VAL A 12 32.87 60.24 22.48
N PHE A 13 32.41 59.16 23.13
CA PHE A 13 33.31 58.17 23.75
C PHE A 13 34.07 57.36 22.70
N LEU A 14 33.41 56.91 21.62
CA LEU A 14 34.06 56.18 20.53
C LEU A 14 35.04 57.05 19.76
N VAL A 15 34.70 58.33 19.53
CA VAL A 15 35.61 59.28 18.89
C VAL A 15 36.81 59.58 19.79
N ASN A 16 36.62 59.83 21.09
CA ASN A 16 37.75 60.06 22.00
C ASN A 16 38.59 58.79 22.24
N TYR A 17 38.01 57.60 22.22
CA TYR A 17 38.75 56.34 22.34
C TYR A 17 39.62 56.08 21.11
N ALA A 18 39.17 56.47 19.91
CA ALA A 18 39.97 56.40 18.69
C ALA A 18 41.18 57.36 18.69
N TYR A 19 41.09 58.50 19.38
CA TYR A 19 42.17 59.49 19.46
C TYR A 19 43.12 59.32 20.66
N MET A 20 42.82 58.42 21.61
CA MET A 20 43.68 58.14 22.78
C MET A 20 44.42 56.80 22.71
N VAL A 21 44.42 56.09 21.58
CA VAL A 21 45.40 55.02 21.38
C VAL A 21 46.74 55.68 21.05
N PRO A 22 47.76 55.60 21.92
CA PRO A 22 49.07 56.16 21.62
C PRO A 22 49.57 55.53 20.33
N ALA A 23 50.16 56.33 19.45
CA ALA A 23 50.94 55.90 18.30
C ALA A 23 52.26 55.22 18.77
N SER A 24 52.19 54.31 19.75
CA SER A 24 53.17 53.25 19.87
C SER A 24 53.09 52.49 18.57
N SER A 25 54.20 52.46 17.83
CA SER A 25 54.40 51.75 16.58
C SER A 25 53.78 50.35 16.62
N VAL A 26 52.50 50.24 16.26
CA VAL A 26 51.87 48.97 15.93
C VAL A 26 52.50 48.66 14.59
N ILE A 27 53.64 47.96 14.64
CA ILE A 27 54.17 47.28 13.47
C ILE A 27 53.01 46.40 13.03
N HIS A 28 52.32 46.82 11.97
CA HIS A 28 51.20 46.06 11.45
C HIS A 28 51.75 44.65 11.20
N PRO A 29 51.17 43.61 11.81
CA PRO A 29 51.73 42.26 11.77
C PRO A 29 51.92 41.73 10.33
N ARG A 30 51.33 42.40 9.33
CA ARG A 30 51.48 42.17 7.89
C ARG A 30 52.92 42.35 7.36
N PHE A 31 53.77 43.16 8.00
CA PHE A 31 55.15 43.39 7.55
C PHE A 31 56.20 42.60 8.33
N LEU A 32 55.77 41.72 9.24
CA LEU A 32 56.69 40.85 9.96
C LEU A 32 57.25 39.81 8.99
N LEU A 33 58.57 39.59 9.06
CA LEU A 33 59.24 38.48 8.39
C LEU A 33 58.71 37.15 8.95
N LEU A 34 58.53 36.17 8.07
CA LEU A 34 58.16 34.82 8.50
C LEU A 34 59.24 34.19 9.37
N ASN A 35 58.83 33.56 10.46
CA ASN A 35 59.72 32.72 11.23
C ASN A 35 60.02 31.41 10.47
N LYS A 36 61.04 30.66 10.90
CA LYS A 36 61.47 29.43 10.21
C LYS A 36 60.37 28.38 10.10
N SER A 37 59.54 28.24 11.14
CA SER A 37 58.44 27.27 11.17
C SER A 37 57.37 27.62 10.14
N GLU A 38 56.99 28.91 10.04
CA GLU A 38 56.01 29.38 9.05
C GLU A 38 56.54 29.20 7.62
N GLN A 39 57.84 29.43 7.37
CA GLN A 39 58.44 29.19 6.06
C GLN A 39 58.39 27.70 5.66
N ILE A 40 58.66 26.78 6.61
CA ILE A 40 58.56 25.33 6.38
C ILE A 40 57.11 24.92 6.11
N GLU A 41 56.16 25.47 6.87
CA GLU A 41 54.73 25.21 6.69
C GLU A 41 54.25 25.64 5.29
N LEU A 42 54.70 26.78 4.78
CA LEU A 42 54.38 27.22 3.41
C LEU A 42 54.88 26.26 2.33
N ILE A 43 56.05 25.66 2.53
CA ILE A 43 56.58 24.65 1.61
C ILE A 43 55.68 23.40 1.64
N ASN A 44 55.28 22.96 2.83
CA ASN A 44 54.36 21.84 2.99
C ASN A 44 52.99 22.13 2.33
N ILE A 45 52.42 23.32 2.55
CA ILE A 45 51.16 23.74 1.94
C ILE A 45 51.27 23.74 0.41
N MET A 46 52.35 24.28 -0.16
CA MET A 46 52.54 24.29 -1.60
C MET A 46 52.59 22.88 -2.19
N ILE A 47 53.32 21.98 -1.54
CA ILE A 47 53.46 20.59 -2.00
C ILE A 47 52.14 19.85 -1.86
N ASP A 48 51.46 19.98 -0.73
CA ASP A 48 50.16 19.36 -0.50
C ASP A 48 49.10 19.89 -1.47
N SER A 49 49.07 21.21 -1.72
CA SER A 49 48.19 21.83 -2.73
C SER A 49 48.39 21.21 -4.11
N ARG A 50 49.65 20.97 -4.50
CA ARG A 50 49.98 20.34 -5.77
C ARG A 50 49.56 18.87 -5.78
N ASN A 51 49.78 18.14 -4.69
CA ASN A 51 49.35 16.75 -4.57
C ASN A 51 47.82 16.63 -4.65
N GLN A 52 47.08 17.48 -3.95
CA GLN A 52 45.61 17.54 -4.02
C GLN A 52 45.14 17.82 -5.46
N PHE A 53 45.80 18.74 -6.17
CA PHE A 53 45.50 19.03 -7.57
C PHE A 53 45.79 17.85 -8.50
N GLU A 54 46.92 17.16 -8.35
CA GLU A 54 47.24 15.97 -9.15
C GLU A 54 46.30 14.80 -8.84
N VAL A 55 45.88 14.63 -7.58
CA VAL A 55 44.85 13.66 -7.19
C VAL A 55 43.51 14.01 -7.86
N ALA A 56 43.07 15.27 -7.79
CA ALA A 56 41.85 15.73 -8.46
C ALA A 56 41.93 15.49 -9.98
N LYS A 57 43.07 15.79 -10.60
CA LYS A 57 43.32 15.54 -12.03
C LYS A 57 43.27 14.06 -12.37
N SER A 58 43.79 13.19 -11.51
CA SER A 58 43.70 11.73 -11.68
C SER A 58 42.26 11.21 -11.60
N GLN A 59 41.37 11.95 -10.92
CA GLN A 59 39.94 11.70 -10.85
C GLN A 59 39.16 12.35 -12.01
N GLY A 60 39.84 12.97 -12.98
CA GLY A 60 39.23 13.62 -14.14
C GLY A 60 38.84 15.08 -13.92
N ILE A 61 39.22 15.70 -12.80
CA ILE A 61 38.95 17.11 -12.52
C ILE A 61 40.06 17.97 -13.12
N SER A 62 39.75 18.81 -14.11
CA SER A 62 40.71 19.77 -14.68
C SER A 62 40.16 21.19 -14.61
N ASP A 63 40.16 21.79 -13.43
CA ASP A 63 39.58 23.13 -13.20
C ASP A 63 40.65 24.22 -13.33
N ASP A 64 40.45 25.17 -14.25
CA ASP A 64 41.39 26.27 -14.50
C ASP A 64 41.55 27.16 -13.26
N GLU A 65 40.48 27.37 -12.50
CA GLU A 65 40.51 28.13 -11.25
C GLU A 65 41.37 27.44 -10.19
N LEU A 66 41.19 26.13 -9.99
CA LEU A 66 42.02 25.31 -9.12
C LEU A 66 43.50 25.33 -9.55
N SER A 67 43.77 25.20 -10.85
CA SER A 67 45.12 25.32 -11.41
C SER A 67 45.74 26.68 -11.10
N ASN A 68 45.00 27.77 -11.33
CA ASN A 68 45.44 29.13 -11.04
C ASN A 68 45.72 29.34 -9.54
N VAL A 69 44.91 28.78 -8.64
CA VAL A 69 45.13 28.84 -7.19
C VAL A 69 46.43 28.13 -6.81
N VAL A 70 46.65 26.91 -7.31
CA VAL A 70 47.88 26.13 -7.07
C VAL A 70 49.12 26.84 -7.65
N GLU A 71 49.01 27.42 -8.84
CA GLU A 71 50.07 28.22 -9.45
C GLU A 71 50.39 29.48 -8.65
N ASN A 72 49.37 30.15 -8.11
CA ASN A 72 49.55 31.32 -7.24
C ASN A 72 50.25 30.96 -5.93
N ILE A 73 49.84 29.86 -5.27
CA ILE A 73 50.53 29.34 -4.08
C ILE A 73 51.99 29.03 -4.44
N THR A 74 52.21 28.30 -5.54
CA THR A 74 53.54 27.94 -6.03
C THR A 74 54.40 29.17 -6.30
N PHE A 75 53.85 30.19 -6.95
CA PHE A 75 54.55 31.43 -7.25
C PHE A 75 54.93 32.20 -5.98
N ILE A 76 54.00 32.36 -5.03
CA ILE A 76 54.25 33.06 -3.76
C ILE A 76 55.36 32.34 -2.99
N VAL A 77 55.23 31.02 -2.80
CA VAL A 77 56.17 30.23 -2.02
C VAL A 77 57.54 30.18 -2.68
N LEU A 78 57.64 29.95 -3.99
CA LEU A 78 58.94 29.92 -4.68
C LEU A 78 59.60 31.29 -4.85
N SER A 79 58.85 32.39 -4.67
CA SER A 79 59.44 33.74 -4.58
C SER A 79 60.21 33.99 -3.29
N GLY A 80 60.08 33.09 -2.30
CA GLY A 80 60.79 33.16 -1.03
C GLY A 80 62.31 32.93 -1.15
N ASP A 81 63.08 33.71 -0.40
CA ASP A 81 64.48 33.42 -0.11
C ASP A 81 64.58 32.50 1.11
N TYR A 82 65.07 31.27 0.91
CA TYR A 82 65.17 30.21 1.92
C TYR A 82 66.62 29.85 2.28
N ASN A 83 67.59 30.67 1.86
CA ASN A 83 69.01 30.40 2.11
C ASN A 83 69.33 30.30 3.61
N ASP A 84 68.60 31.04 4.45
CA ASP A 84 68.76 31.09 5.91
C ASP A 84 68.18 29.87 6.65
N ILE A 85 67.31 29.09 5.99
CA ILE A 85 66.68 27.89 6.56
C ILE A 85 67.08 26.58 5.86
N GLN A 86 67.96 26.60 4.87
CA GLN A 86 68.32 25.43 4.07
C GLN A 86 68.79 24.22 4.89
N SER A 87 69.53 24.46 5.98
CA SER A 87 69.95 23.40 6.91
C SER A 87 68.80 22.80 7.72
N HIS A 88 67.78 23.60 8.03
CA HIS A 88 66.60 23.15 8.77
C HIS A 88 65.66 22.37 7.85
N LEU A 89 65.52 22.79 6.59
CA LEU A 89 64.72 22.07 5.59
C LEU A 89 65.17 20.60 5.43
N ARG A 90 66.47 20.34 5.47
CA ARG A 90 67.02 18.96 5.39
C ARG A 90 66.68 18.09 6.59
N ASN A 91 66.41 18.70 7.74
CA ASN A 91 66.15 17.98 8.99
C ASN A 91 64.63 17.80 9.24
N GLU A 92 63.82 18.79 8.83
CA GLU A 92 62.39 18.85 9.15
C GLU A 92 61.49 18.32 8.01
N LEU A 93 61.91 18.42 6.75
CA LEU A 93 61.11 17.92 5.62
C LEU A 93 61.42 16.46 5.34
N SER A 94 60.39 15.71 4.90
CA SER A 94 60.61 14.38 4.35
C SER A 94 61.52 14.46 3.12
N LYS A 95 62.30 13.40 2.85
CA LYS A 95 63.20 13.34 1.70
C LYS A 95 62.46 13.61 0.38
N GLU A 96 61.27 13.05 0.22
CA GLU A 96 60.43 13.24 -0.96
C GLU A 96 59.97 14.70 -1.12
N THR A 97 59.47 15.30 -0.05
CA THR A 97 59.03 16.71 -0.01
C THR A 97 60.18 17.64 -0.37
N LEU A 98 61.38 17.40 0.17
CA LEU A 98 62.58 18.19 -0.12
C LEU A 98 63.01 18.04 -1.59
N GLU A 99 63.01 16.83 -2.14
CA GLU A 99 63.35 16.57 -3.54
C GLU A 99 62.37 17.27 -4.49
N GLN A 100 61.06 17.22 -4.20
CA GLN A 100 60.04 17.95 -4.96
C GLN A 100 60.25 19.46 -4.89
N PHE A 101 60.54 20.01 -3.70
CA PHE A 101 60.81 21.44 -3.53
C PHE A 101 62.04 21.91 -4.31
N GLU A 102 63.16 21.20 -4.21
CA GLU A 102 64.40 21.52 -4.93
C GLU A 102 64.22 21.41 -6.45
N LEU A 103 63.43 20.44 -6.91
CA LEU A 103 63.09 20.30 -8.33
C LEU A 103 62.28 21.52 -8.83
N LEU A 104 61.27 21.96 -8.07
CA LEU A 104 60.45 23.11 -8.43
C LEU A 104 61.26 24.41 -8.49
N LEU A 105 62.18 24.61 -7.53
CA LEU A 105 63.11 25.74 -7.54
C LEU A 105 63.99 25.76 -8.79
N LYS A 106 64.45 24.59 -9.26
CA LYS A 106 65.25 24.47 -10.49
C LYS A 106 64.44 24.77 -11.75
N ILE A 107 63.20 24.28 -11.81
CA ILE A 107 62.36 24.38 -13.01
C ILE A 107 61.83 25.81 -13.24
N LYS A 108 61.33 26.48 -12.20
CA LYS A 108 60.64 27.78 -12.35
C LYS A 108 61.58 28.99 -12.50
N ASN A 109 62.90 28.82 -12.30
CA ASN A 109 63.96 29.84 -12.48
C ASN A 109 63.57 31.26 -12.04
N ILE A 110 63.12 31.42 -10.79
CA ILE A 110 62.64 32.70 -10.27
C ILE A 110 63.85 33.56 -9.89
N HIS A 111 64.13 34.58 -10.72
CA HIS A 111 65.31 35.45 -10.59
C HIS A 111 65.21 36.48 -9.45
N ASN A 112 64.02 36.74 -8.92
CA ASN A 112 63.77 37.77 -7.90
C ASN A 112 63.28 37.16 -6.58
N LYS A 113 64.17 36.43 -5.89
CA LYS A 113 63.87 35.94 -4.54
C LYS A 113 63.75 37.11 -3.57
N ARG A 114 62.75 37.07 -2.71
CA ARG A 114 62.49 38.06 -1.64
C ARG A 114 62.22 37.36 -0.32
N LYS A 115 62.42 38.07 0.79
CA LYS A 115 61.95 37.58 2.08
C LYS A 115 60.42 37.56 2.09
N LEU A 116 59.84 36.44 2.49
CA LEU A 116 58.40 36.31 2.65
C LEU A 116 57.94 37.01 3.92
N LEU A 117 56.76 37.63 3.83
CA LEU A 117 56.13 38.36 4.92
C LEU A 117 54.96 37.55 5.47
N ARG A 118 54.52 37.88 6.68
CA ARG A 118 53.34 37.28 7.30
C ARG A 118 52.06 37.44 6.46
N LEU A 119 51.97 38.51 5.67
CA LEU A 119 50.87 38.68 4.71
C LEU A 119 50.87 37.59 3.61
N ASP A 120 52.04 37.16 3.15
CA ASP A 120 52.17 36.08 2.17
C ASP A 120 51.67 34.76 2.77
N TYR A 121 51.99 34.52 4.05
CA TYR A 121 51.52 33.33 4.76
C TYR A 121 50.00 33.29 4.90
N ILE A 122 49.38 34.40 5.31
CA ILE A 122 47.92 34.51 5.40
C ILE A 122 47.29 34.25 4.03
N ARG A 123 47.82 34.87 2.97
CA ARG A 123 47.31 34.70 1.61
C ARG A 123 47.43 33.26 1.11
N VAL A 124 48.55 32.60 1.36
CA VAL A 124 48.74 31.18 0.97
C VAL A 124 47.77 30.28 1.73
N ASN A 125 47.55 30.52 3.03
CA ASN A 125 46.56 29.77 3.80
C ASN A 125 45.12 29.97 3.28
N GLU A 126 44.74 31.19 2.94
CA GLU A 126 43.43 31.47 2.33
C GLU A 126 43.27 30.74 0.99
N LEU A 127 44.29 30.79 0.13
CA LEU A 127 44.32 30.07 -1.15
C LEU A 127 44.25 28.55 -0.93
N TYR A 128 44.98 28.01 0.06
CA TYR A 128 44.97 26.59 0.36
C TYR A 128 43.60 26.10 0.83
N GLN A 129 42.92 26.84 1.70
CA GLN A 129 41.54 26.51 2.09
C GLN A 129 40.58 26.55 0.90
N SER A 130 40.79 27.48 -0.04
CA SER A 130 39.97 27.56 -1.26
C SER A 130 40.11 26.33 -2.16
N ILE A 131 41.26 25.62 -2.14
CA ILE A 131 41.46 24.37 -2.88
C ILE A 131 40.48 23.31 -2.40
N SER A 132 40.44 23.03 -1.09
CA SER A 132 39.58 21.98 -0.55
C SER A 132 38.11 22.31 -0.74
N ILE A 133 37.70 23.58 -0.56
CA ILE A 133 36.33 24.04 -0.83
C ILE A 133 35.97 23.84 -2.30
N ARG A 134 36.87 24.20 -3.23
CA ARG A 134 36.64 24.05 -4.67
C ARG A 134 36.54 22.59 -5.10
N ILE A 135 37.40 21.71 -4.58
CA ILE A 135 37.33 20.28 -4.83
C ILE A 135 36.01 19.70 -4.31
N GLU A 136 35.58 20.08 -3.11
CA GLU A 136 34.29 19.67 -2.56
C GLU A 136 33.12 20.13 -3.44
N GLU A 137 33.16 21.39 -3.91
CA GLU A 137 32.15 21.91 -4.83
C GLU A 137 32.10 21.13 -6.15
N ILE A 138 33.26 20.86 -6.77
CA ILE A 138 33.32 20.08 -8.02
C ILE A 138 32.77 18.66 -7.81
N ASN A 139 33.08 18.03 -6.67
CA ASN A 139 32.52 16.73 -6.32
C ASN A 139 31.00 16.77 -6.17
N LYS A 140 30.43 17.82 -5.54
CA LYS A 140 28.97 18.02 -5.47
C LYS A 140 28.36 18.19 -6.86
N ILE A 141 29.00 18.94 -7.75
CA ILE A 141 28.55 19.13 -9.14
C ILE A 141 28.62 17.81 -9.93
N SER A 142 29.69 17.03 -9.74
CA SER A 142 29.84 15.71 -10.35
C SER A 142 28.75 14.73 -9.89
N ASN A 143 28.43 14.72 -8.59
CA ASN A 143 27.34 13.93 -8.04
C ASN A 143 25.99 14.37 -8.62
N LEU A 144 25.72 15.68 -8.70
CA LEU A 144 24.51 16.21 -9.34
C LEU A 144 24.42 15.81 -10.81
N PHE A 145 25.54 15.89 -11.54
CA PHE A 145 25.61 15.51 -12.95
C PHE A 145 25.23 14.04 -13.15
N ASN A 146 25.84 13.14 -12.38
CA ASN A 146 25.56 11.70 -12.45
C ASN A 146 24.11 11.41 -12.06
N PHE A 147 23.62 12.05 -11.00
CA PHE A 147 22.23 11.93 -10.57
C PHE A 147 21.25 12.33 -11.69
N VAL A 148 21.40 13.53 -12.26
CA VAL A 148 20.50 14.01 -13.33
C VAL A 148 20.61 13.13 -14.57
N LYS A 149 21.80 12.63 -14.89
CA LYS A 149 22.02 11.68 -15.97
C LYS A 149 21.25 10.38 -15.77
N GLU A 150 21.36 9.79 -14.59
CA GLU A 150 20.64 8.57 -14.21
C GLU A 150 19.13 8.77 -14.24
N GLU A 151 18.63 9.89 -13.71
CA GLU A 151 17.20 10.21 -13.72
C GLU A 151 16.65 10.45 -15.14
N ILE A 152 17.40 11.13 -16.01
CA ILE A 152 17.04 11.29 -17.43
C ILE A 152 16.99 9.92 -18.12
N GLN A 153 17.94 9.03 -17.83
CA GLN A 153 17.97 7.68 -18.41
C GLN A 153 16.83 6.80 -17.89
N LYS A 154 16.58 6.81 -16.57
CA LYS A 154 15.51 6.06 -15.90
C LYS A 154 14.13 6.46 -16.45
N ASN A 155 13.93 7.76 -16.66
CA ASN A 155 12.64 8.33 -17.05
C ASN A 155 12.60 8.76 -18.53
N ALA A 156 13.48 8.24 -19.39
CA ALA A 156 13.59 8.67 -20.80
C ALA A 156 12.29 8.45 -21.61
N ASN A 157 11.48 7.48 -21.22
CA ASN A 157 10.19 7.18 -21.86
C ASN A 157 9.00 7.89 -21.19
N ASP A 158 9.25 8.63 -20.11
CA ASP A 158 8.23 9.29 -19.31
C ASP A 158 8.26 10.79 -19.56
N THR A 159 7.49 11.22 -20.56
CA THR A 159 7.47 12.62 -20.99
C THR A 159 6.88 13.58 -19.96
N GLU A 160 6.20 13.05 -18.94
CA GLU A 160 5.67 13.85 -17.84
C GLU A 160 6.78 14.23 -16.84
N ILE A 161 7.81 13.38 -16.67
CA ILE A 161 8.95 13.65 -15.78
C ILE A 161 10.12 14.26 -16.55
N VAL A 162 10.45 13.75 -17.74
CA VAL A 162 11.56 14.22 -18.58
C VAL A 162 11.01 14.62 -19.94
N GLN A 163 11.05 15.91 -20.24
CA GLN A 163 10.54 16.46 -21.49
C GLN A 163 11.64 16.43 -22.55
N ASN A 164 11.24 16.36 -23.81
CA ASN A 164 12.19 16.39 -24.94
C ASN A 164 13.14 17.59 -24.93
N GLN A 165 12.76 18.69 -24.29
CA GLN A 165 13.61 19.88 -24.15
C GLN A 165 14.72 19.71 -23.09
N ASP A 166 14.55 18.81 -22.12
CA ASP A 166 15.54 18.61 -21.05
C ASP A 166 16.79 17.90 -21.56
N ILE A 167 16.65 17.02 -22.56
CA ILE A 167 17.77 16.27 -23.14
C ILE A 167 18.80 17.23 -23.79
N PRO A 168 18.42 18.17 -24.68
CA PRO A 168 19.35 19.19 -25.18
C PRO A 168 20.00 20.04 -24.09
N TYR A 169 19.27 20.42 -23.04
CA TYR A 169 19.85 21.18 -21.92
C TYR A 169 20.86 20.34 -21.14
N PHE A 170 20.57 19.06 -20.90
CA PHE A 170 21.51 18.15 -20.26
C PHE A 170 22.78 17.97 -21.10
N LEU A 171 22.66 17.84 -22.42
CA LEU A 171 23.82 17.80 -23.32
C LEU A 171 24.65 19.08 -23.25
N GLN A 172 24.03 20.25 -23.09
CA GLN A 172 24.76 21.50 -22.84
C GLN A 172 25.50 21.48 -21.51
N ALA A 173 24.88 20.96 -20.44
CA ALA A 173 25.52 20.79 -19.14
C ALA A 173 26.70 19.78 -19.21
N GLU A 174 26.57 18.71 -19.99
CA GLU A 174 27.62 17.72 -20.24
C GLU A 174 28.79 18.32 -21.02
N ILE A 175 28.52 19.12 -22.06
CA ILE A 175 29.56 19.85 -22.79
C ILE A 175 30.28 20.83 -21.85
N ALA A 176 29.55 21.59 -21.04
CA ALA A 176 30.15 22.51 -20.06
C ALA A 176 31.01 21.75 -19.04
N PHE A 177 30.52 20.64 -18.49
CA PHE A 177 31.23 19.79 -17.54
C PHE A 177 32.54 19.24 -18.13
N ASN A 178 32.48 18.70 -19.36
CA ASN A 178 33.65 18.14 -20.05
C ASN A 178 34.66 19.21 -20.49
N ASN A 179 34.21 20.45 -20.69
CA ASN A 179 35.05 21.63 -20.93
C ASN A 179 35.49 22.32 -19.62
N PHE A 180 35.23 21.69 -18.47
CA PHE A 180 35.61 22.18 -17.14
C PHE A 180 34.95 23.50 -16.72
N ASP A 181 33.87 23.89 -17.38
CA ASP A 181 33.00 24.99 -16.97
C ASP A 181 31.95 24.49 -15.96
N TYR A 182 32.43 24.17 -14.76
CA TYR A 182 31.62 23.60 -13.68
C TYR A 182 30.52 24.56 -13.21
N ALA A 183 30.75 25.87 -13.26
CA ALA A 183 29.76 26.88 -12.87
C ALA A 183 28.55 26.86 -13.82
N SER A 184 28.77 26.91 -15.14
CA SER A 184 27.69 26.81 -16.12
C SER A 184 27.00 25.45 -16.05
N SER A 185 27.77 24.36 -15.89
CA SER A 185 27.20 23.01 -15.74
C SER A 185 26.24 22.93 -14.54
N LYS A 186 26.69 23.40 -13.37
CA LYS A 186 25.88 23.46 -12.14
C LYS A 186 24.58 24.22 -12.33
N GLU A 187 24.63 25.42 -12.92
CA GLU A 187 23.43 26.24 -13.15
C GLU A 187 22.41 25.51 -14.03
N ILE A 188 22.86 24.87 -15.11
CA ILE A 188 21.99 24.13 -16.02
C ILE A 188 21.41 22.88 -15.33
N LEU A 189 22.24 22.11 -14.60
CA LEU A 189 21.79 20.91 -13.88
C LEU A 189 20.76 21.22 -12.80
N ILE A 190 20.96 22.29 -12.02
CA ILE A 190 19.98 22.75 -11.02
C ILE A 190 18.65 23.10 -11.69
N LYS A 191 18.68 23.82 -12.82
CA LYS A 191 17.46 24.14 -13.57
C LYS A 191 16.73 22.91 -14.09
N ILE A 192 17.46 21.90 -14.59
CA ILE A 192 16.87 20.63 -15.03
C ILE A 192 16.24 19.91 -13.84
N LYS A 193 16.98 19.75 -12.73
CA LYS A 193 16.50 19.09 -11.52
C LYS A 193 15.26 19.78 -10.94
N ALA A 194 15.29 21.11 -10.78
CA ALA A 194 14.16 21.88 -10.29
C ALA A 194 12.91 21.69 -11.17
N LYS A 195 13.07 21.66 -12.49
CA LYS A 195 11.94 21.37 -13.40
C LYS A 195 11.41 19.95 -13.26
N MET A 196 12.28 18.95 -13.08
CA MET A 196 11.86 17.56 -12.84
C MET A 196 11.08 17.45 -11.52
N ASP A 197 11.59 18.08 -10.45
CA ASP A 197 10.92 18.11 -9.14
C ASP A 197 9.57 18.83 -9.21
N ILE A 198 9.49 19.97 -9.89
CA ILE A 198 8.23 20.70 -10.11
C ILE A 198 7.20 19.79 -10.81
N ARG A 199 7.62 18.98 -11.78
CA ARG A 199 6.75 18.03 -12.47
C ARG A 199 6.34 16.87 -11.56
N GLY A 200 7.26 16.36 -10.75
CA GLY A 200 6.94 15.37 -9.71
C GLY A 200 5.96 15.87 -8.64
N LEU A 201 5.97 17.17 -8.35
CA LEU A 201 5.04 17.82 -7.43
C LEU A 201 3.63 17.98 -8.02
N GLN A 202 3.46 17.90 -9.35
CA GLN A 202 2.14 18.05 -9.97
C GLN A 202 1.17 16.92 -9.60
N PRO A 203 1.55 15.62 -9.68
CA PRO A 203 0.73 14.53 -9.14
C PRO A 203 0.39 14.71 -7.65
N LEU A 204 1.37 15.09 -6.82
CA LEU A 204 1.12 15.34 -5.40
C LEU A 204 0.11 16.46 -5.18
N ARG A 205 0.20 17.55 -5.95
CA ARG A 205 -0.80 18.62 -5.89
C ARG A 205 -2.18 18.12 -6.30
N HIS A 206 -2.26 17.33 -7.37
CA HIS A 206 -3.52 16.75 -7.84
C HIS A 206 -4.17 15.86 -6.76
N GLY A 207 -3.39 15.01 -6.08
CA GLY A 207 -3.87 14.22 -4.95
C GLY A 207 -4.40 15.10 -3.81
N TYR A 208 -3.66 16.13 -3.44
CA TYR A 208 -4.07 17.09 -2.42
C TYR A 208 -5.39 17.81 -2.79
N ASP A 209 -5.47 18.38 -3.99
CA ASP A 209 -6.65 19.09 -4.46
C ASP A 209 -7.88 18.15 -4.50
N THR A 210 -7.68 16.89 -4.89
CA THR A 210 -8.72 15.86 -4.91
C THR A 210 -9.23 15.52 -3.50
N ILE A 211 -8.34 15.39 -2.52
CA ILE A 211 -8.71 15.17 -1.11
C ILE A 211 -9.48 16.37 -0.56
N GLN A 212 -9.05 17.60 -0.86
CA GLN A 212 -9.77 18.80 -0.43
C GLN A 212 -11.17 18.89 -1.05
N GLU A 213 -11.33 18.52 -2.32
CA GLU A 213 -12.64 18.45 -2.97
C GLU A 213 -13.57 17.45 -2.25
N LEU A 214 -13.08 16.25 -1.91
CA LEU A 214 -13.85 15.26 -1.16
C LEU A 214 -14.29 15.78 0.22
N LYS A 215 -13.40 16.46 0.95
CA LYS A 215 -13.74 17.13 2.21
C LYS A 215 -14.82 18.19 2.04
N MET A 216 -14.74 19.00 0.98
CA MET A 216 -15.76 20.01 0.68
C MET A 216 -17.13 19.38 0.38
N ASN A 217 -17.13 18.15 -0.15
CA ASN A 217 -18.33 17.35 -0.36
C ASN A 217 -18.77 16.53 0.87
N ASN A 218 -18.13 16.74 2.04
CA ASN A 218 -18.38 16.05 3.30
C ASN A 218 -18.12 14.54 3.28
N PHE A 219 -17.23 14.06 2.42
CA PHE A 219 -16.73 12.68 2.51
C PHE A 219 -15.64 12.58 3.59
N SER A 220 -15.55 11.41 4.22
CA SER A 220 -14.39 11.06 5.05
C SER A 220 -13.17 10.86 4.14
N THR A 221 -12.00 11.30 4.58
CA THR A 221 -10.77 11.27 3.78
C THR A 221 -9.55 10.73 4.53
N HIS A 222 -9.73 10.08 5.69
CA HIS A 222 -8.62 9.65 6.53
C HIS A 222 -7.69 8.66 5.82
N LEU A 223 -8.24 7.63 5.18
CA LEU A 223 -7.51 6.67 4.38
C LEU A 223 -6.76 7.35 3.22
N LEU A 224 -7.39 8.32 2.55
CA LEU A 224 -6.75 9.03 1.45
C LEU A 224 -5.63 9.95 1.94
N GLU A 225 -5.78 10.56 3.13
CA GLU A 225 -4.72 11.33 3.78
C GLU A 225 -3.53 10.44 4.15
N ASP A 226 -3.75 9.23 4.69
CA ASP A 226 -2.68 8.28 5.00
C ASP A 226 -1.94 7.81 3.73
N ILE A 227 -2.68 7.50 2.66
CA ILE A 227 -2.12 7.16 1.34
C ILE A 227 -1.33 8.35 0.80
N TYR A 228 -1.84 9.57 0.96
CA TYR A 228 -1.19 10.79 0.52
C TYR A 228 0.11 11.09 1.28
N GLU A 229 0.12 10.93 2.60
CA GLU A 229 1.32 11.07 3.44
C GLU A 229 2.42 10.08 2.98
N SER A 230 2.03 8.87 2.56
CA SER A 230 2.98 7.91 1.97
C SER A 230 3.59 8.44 0.67
N ALA A 231 2.85 9.20 -0.16
CA ALA A 231 3.41 9.84 -1.35
C ALA A 231 4.34 11.01 -1.01
N GLU A 232 4.03 11.78 0.05
CA GLU A 232 4.92 12.82 0.57
C GLU A 232 6.21 12.23 1.19
N ASP A 233 6.13 11.03 1.77
CA ASP A 233 7.28 10.29 2.29
C ASP A 233 8.27 9.89 1.20
N GLU A 234 7.78 9.51 0.02
CA GLU A 234 8.61 9.18 -1.16
C GLU A 234 9.22 10.41 -1.84
N PHE A 235 8.75 11.62 -1.48
CA PHE A 235 9.22 12.86 -2.07
C PHE A 235 10.37 13.47 -1.24
N SER A 236 11.57 13.54 -1.84
CA SER A 236 12.71 14.29 -1.31
C SER A 236 13.14 15.35 -2.31
N VAL A 237 13.20 16.60 -1.87
CA VAL A 237 13.48 17.73 -2.76
C VAL A 237 14.81 18.35 -2.41
N ALA A 238 15.64 18.50 -3.43
CA ALA A 238 16.83 19.33 -3.38
C ALA A 238 16.54 20.67 -4.07
N TYR A 239 17.27 21.73 -3.72
CA TYR A 239 17.18 23.04 -4.38
C TYR A 239 15.80 23.71 -4.31
N PHE A 240 15.12 23.63 -3.15
CA PHE A 240 13.83 24.30 -2.92
C PHE A 240 13.83 25.79 -3.29
N SER A 241 14.92 26.51 -3.01
CA SER A 241 15.07 27.91 -3.40
C SER A 241 14.91 28.12 -4.91
N ASP A 242 15.49 27.22 -5.72
CA ASP A 242 15.45 27.29 -7.17
C ASP A 242 14.07 26.91 -7.70
N ILE A 243 13.40 25.92 -7.08
CA ILE A 243 12.00 25.59 -7.36
C ILE A 243 11.09 26.79 -7.09
N LEU A 244 11.24 27.44 -5.94
CA LEU A 244 10.43 28.61 -5.54
C LEU A 244 10.63 29.84 -6.43
N ASN A 245 11.78 29.92 -7.10
CA ASN A 245 12.15 30.98 -8.03
C ASN A 245 11.80 30.66 -9.49
N ASP A 246 11.33 29.44 -9.80
CA ASP A 246 10.93 29.09 -11.16
C ASP A 246 9.76 29.99 -11.62
N SER A 247 9.86 30.51 -12.85
CA SER A 247 8.88 31.44 -13.41
C SER A 247 7.51 30.78 -13.61
N ASN A 248 7.47 29.48 -13.87
CA ASN A 248 6.20 28.76 -14.04
C ASN A 248 5.48 28.65 -12.69
N LEU A 249 6.20 28.34 -11.61
CA LEU A 249 5.64 28.30 -10.26
C LEU A 249 5.14 29.69 -9.82
N SER A 250 5.89 30.74 -10.14
CA SER A 250 5.53 32.13 -9.80
C SER A 250 4.22 32.60 -10.44
N SER A 251 3.76 31.94 -11.51
CA SER A 251 2.49 32.27 -12.17
C SER A 251 1.26 31.61 -11.54
N ASP A 252 1.44 30.62 -10.67
CA ASP A 252 0.37 29.94 -9.93
C ASP A 252 0.58 30.07 -8.40
N PRO A 253 -0.01 31.10 -7.76
CA PRO A 253 0.14 31.33 -6.32
C PRO A 253 -0.31 30.13 -5.48
N LYS A 254 -1.37 29.41 -5.90
CA LYS A 254 -1.86 28.25 -5.16
C LYS A 254 -0.84 27.11 -5.20
N PHE A 255 -0.20 26.89 -6.35
CA PHE A 255 0.85 25.89 -6.44
C PHE A 255 2.06 26.26 -5.59
N LYS A 256 2.44 27.55 -5.59
CA LYS A 256 3.52 28.03 -4.73
C LYS A 256 3.22 27.82 -3.25
N ASP A 257 2.01 28.12 -2.80
CA ASP A 257 1.57 27.89 -1.43
C ASP A 257 1.58 26.39 -1.08
N PHE A 258 1.18 25.53 -2.02
CA PHE A 258 1.28 24.08 -1.90
C PHE A 258 2.73 23.62 -1.72
N VAL A 259 3.64 24.05 -2.61
CA VAL A 259 5.08 23.71 -2.50
C VAL A 259 5.67 24.15 -1.16
N LEU A 260 5.29 25.33 -0.66
CA LEU A 260 5.71 25.84 0.65
C LEU A 260 5.11 25.05 1.83
N SER A 261 3.97 24.40 1.65
CA SER A 261 3.39 23.54 2.69
C SER A 261 4.15 22.22 2.77
N VAL A 262 4.37 21.56 1.63
CA VAL A 262 5.11 20.30 1.54
C VAL A 262 6.58 20.47 1.96
N SER A 263 7.22 21.60 1.62
CA SER A 263 8.64 21.82 1.92
C SER A 263 8.95 21.82 3.42
N LYS A 264 8.03 22.29 4.26
CA LYS A 264 8.22 22.36 5.72
C LYS A 264 8.38 20.98 6.35
N ASP A 265 7.79 19.96 5.74
CA ASP A 265 7.83 18.60 6.25
C ASP A 265 9.00 17.81 5.64
N ILE A 266 9.36 18.10 4.38
CA ILE A 266 10.54 17.52 3.72
C ILE A 266 11.87 18.03 4.31
N GLU A 267 12.00 19.33 4.60
CA GLU A 267 13.25 19.92 5.14
C GLU A 267 13.67 19.33 6.50
N LYS A 268 12.77 18.66 7.22
CA LYS A 268 13.07 18.03 8.51
C LYS A 268 13.78 16.69 8.36
N ARG A 269 13.84 16.11 7.15
CA ARG A 269 14.45 14.79 6.91
C ARG A 269 15.95 14.95 6.67
N PRO A 270 16.83 14.31 7.48
CA PRO A 270 18.26 14.27 7.20
C PRO A 270 18.50 13.38 5.98
N GLY A 271 18.54 13.98 4.78
CA GLY A 271 18.85 13.31 3.53
C GLY A 271 20.06 13.94 2.87
N ASP A 272 20.84 13.14 2.14
CA ASP A 272 21.84 13.67 1.23
C ASP A 272 21.14 14.54 0.18
N GLU A 273 21.76 15.67 -0.20
CA GLU A 273 21.29 16.65 -1.21
C GLU A 273 20.98 16.02 -2.59
N PHE A 274 21.25 14.72 -2.76
CA PHE A 274 21.11 13.96 -4.00
C PHE A 274 20.25 12.69 -3.84
N THR A 275 19.41 12.61 -2.81
CA THR A 275 18.38 11.56 -2.75
C THR A 275 17.38 11.78 -3.89
N GLY A 276 17.17 10.74 -4.70
CA GLY A 276 16.25 10.79 -5.82
C GLY A 276 14.81 10.69 -5.37
N VAL A 277 13.93 11.44 -6.04
CA VAL A 277 12.49 11.25 -5.92
C VAL A 277 12.12 9.99 -6.68
N ASP A 278 11.40 9.06 -6.06
CA ASP A 278 10.81 7.96 -6.81
C ASP A 278 9.47 8.37 -7.44
N TYR A 279 9.56 9.18 -8.50
CA TYR A 279 8.40 9.74 -9.20
C TYR A 279 7.38 8.70 -9.64
N LYS A 280 7.85 7.49 -9.97
CA LYS A 280 6.99 6.38 -10.35
C LYS A 280 6.11 5.96 -9.18
N SER A 281 6.70 5.74 -8.01
CA SER A 281 5.99 5.36 -6.79
C SER A 281 4.99 6.44 -6.38
N VAL A 282 5.40 7.71 -6.41
CA VAL A 282 4.49 8.85 -6.18
C VAL A 282 3.30 8.81 -7.13
N ARG A 283 3.51 8.61 -8.43
CA ARG A 283 2.41 8.52 -9.40
C ARG A 283 1.50 7.32 -9.14
N GLU A 284 2.06 6.15 -8.83
CA GLU A 284 1.27 4.94 -8.52
C GLU A 284 0.38 5.17 -7.29
N ILE A 285 0.89 5.84 -6.25
CA ILE A 285 0.11 6.21 -5.06
C ILE A 285 -0.99 7.22 -5.40
N ILE A 286 -0.71 8.23 -6.22
CA ILE A 286 -1.75 9.19 -6.67
C ILE A 286 -2.83 8.51 -7.53
N GLN A 287 -2.46 7.51 -8.35
CA GLN A 287 -3.44 6.72 -9.11
C GLN A 287 -4.33 5.88 -8.18
N GLU A 288 -3.82 5.41 -7.04
CA GLU A 288 -4.61 4.73 -6.02
C GLU A 288 -5.63 5.68 -5.36
N ILE A 289 -5.23 6.93 -5.11
CA ILE A 289 -6.16 7.99 -4.65
C ILE A 289 -7.27 8.21 -5.69
N ASP A 290 -6.92 8.39 -6.97
CA ASP A 290 -7.89 8.58 -8.05
C ASP A 290 -8.87 7.40 -8.16
N TYR A 291 -8.36 6.16 -8.08
CA TYR A 291 -9.19 4.95 -8.09
C TYR A 291 -10.18 4.95 -6.92
N THR A 292 -9.69 5.26 -5.72
CA THR A 292 -10.49 5.28 -4.51
C THR A 292 -11.55 6.38 -4.55
N VAL A 293 -11.25 7.55 -5.13
CA VAL A 293 -12.22 8.63 -5.35
C VAL A 293 -13.36 8.18 -6.25
N VAL A 294 -13.04 7.49 -7.36
CA VAL A 294 -14.07 6.91 -8.25
C VAL A 294 -14.94 5.89 -7.49
N GLN A 295 -14.34 5.09 -6.61
CA GLN A 295 -15.05 4.13 -5.78
C GLN A 295 -15.99 4.83 -4.78
N ILE A 296 -15.53 5.90 -4.12
CA ILE A 296 -16.33 6.72 -3.18
C ILE A 296 -17.60 7.23 -3.86
N TYR A 297 -17.47 7.90 -5.02
CA TYR A 297 -18.63 8.42 -5.75
C TYR A 297 -19.58 7.33 -6.24
N ARG A 298 -19.04 6.19 -6.71
CA ARG A 298 -19.85 5.04 -7.16
C ARG A 298 -20.67 4.44 -6.00
N ILE A 299 -20.05 4.27 -4.84
CA ILE A 299 -20.70 3.74 -3.64
C ILE A 299 -21.75 4.73 -3.15
N ASN A 300 -21.43 6.02 -3.08
CA ASN A 300 -22.37 7.07 -2.66
C ASN A 300 -23.64 7.07 -3.53
N ASN A 301 -23.48 7.00 -4.86
CA ASN A 301 -24.63 6.87 -5.78
C ASN A 301 -25.43 5.58 -5.56
N SER A 302 -24.75 4.50 -5.15
CA SER A 302 -25.39 3.22 -4.84
C SER A 302 -26.20 3.28 -3.55
N ILE A 303 -25.70 4.01 -2.54
CA ILE A 303 -26.43 4.29 -1.29
C ILE A 303 -27.76 4.98 -1.62
N ASP A 304 -27.74 6.06 -2.39
CA ASP A 304 -28.96 6.81 -2.75
C ASP A 304 -29.94 5.95 -3.55
N LYS A 305 -29.42 5.18 -4.52
CA LYS A 305 -30.24 4.29 -5.36
C LYS A 305 -30.92 3.20 -4.53
N VAL A 306 -30.19 2.53 -3.64
CA VAL A 306 -30.73 1.45 -2.80
C VAL A 306 -31.73 2.02 -1.81
N ALA A 307 -31.45 3.17 -1.19
CA ALA A 307 -32.38 3.86 -0.30
C ALA A 307 -33.71 4.19 -1.00
N GLY A 308 -33.66 4.78 -2.20
CA GLY A 308 -34.85 5.09 -2.99
C GLY A 308 -35.65 3.83 -3.38
N LYS A 309 -34.98 2.73 -3.74
CA LYS A 309 -35.64 1.44 -4.00
C LYS A 309 -36.29 0.88 -2.74
N MET A 310 -35.64 0.94 -1.59
CA MET A 310 -36.18 0.48 -0.32
C MET A 310 -37.49 1.19 0.03
N GLU A 311 -37.53 2.52 -0.08
CA GLU A 311 -38.74 3.31 0.17
C GLU A 311 -39.87 2.93 -0.80
N PHE A 312 -39.54 2.88 -2.10
CA PHE A 312 -40.48 2.55 -3.17
C PHE A 312 -41.05 1.12 -3.06
N TYR A 313 -40.26 0.15 -2.59
CA TYR A 313 -40.68 -1.24 -2.39
C TYR A 313 -41.44 -1.43 -1.08
N ALA A 314 -41.04 -0.77 0.00
CA ALA A 314 -41.77 -0.75 1.26
C ALA A 314 -43.19 -0.20 1.07
N ALA A 315 -43.35 0.87 0.28
CA ALA A 315 -44.66 1.44 -0.08
C ALA A 315 -45.57 0.45 -0.85
N ARG A 316 -45.00 -0.61 -1.46
CA ARG A 316 -45.75 -1.69 -2.13
C ARG A 316 -45.98 -2.93 -1.27
N GLY A 317 -45.58 -2.89 0.00
CA GLY A 317 -45.70 -4.03 0.92
C GLY A 317 -44.65 -5.12 0.69
N VAL A 318 -43.55 -4.82 -0.01
CA VAL A 318 -42.39 -5.73 -0.07
C VAL A 318 -41.70 -5.71 1.29
N ASN A 319 -41.30 -6.87 1.82
CA ASN A 319 -40.50 -6.94 3.03
C ASN A 319 -39.07 -6.47 2.76
N VAL A 320 -38.67 -5.35 3.36
CA VAL A 320 -37.35 -4.73 3.20
C VAL A 320 -36.43 -4.93 4.41
N SER A 321 -36.84 -5.70 5.43
CA SER A 321 -36.10 -5.77 6.71
C SER A 321 -34.66 -6.25 6.57
N GLU A 322 -34.44 -7.31 5.80
CA GLU A 322 -33.09 -7.89 5.59
C GLU A 322 -32.22 -6.95 4.73
N SER A 323 -32.78 -6.41 3.64
CA SER A 323 -32.10 -5.43 2.81
C SER A 323 -31.75 -4.15 3.58
N LYS A 324 -32.61 -3.73 4.52
CA LYS A 324 -32.36 -2.58 5.37
C LYS A 324 -31.16 -2.81 6.28
N GLN A 325 -31.07 -3.98 6.91
CA GLN A 325 -29.91 -4.32 7.73
C GLN A 325 -28.61 -4.27 6.92
N LEU A 326 -28.59 -4.91 5.74
CA LEU A 326 -27.42 -4.89 4.85
C LEU A 326 -27.08 -3.48 4.35
N TYR A 327 -28.10 -2.65 4.09
CA TYR A 327 -27.92 -1.25 3.72
C TYR A 327 -27.30 -0.45 4.88
N ASP A 328 -27.84 -0.57 6.09
CA ASP A 328 -27.34 0.13 7.28
C ASP A 328 -25.88 -0.27 7.58
N GLU A 329 -25.55 -1.57 7.46
CA GLU A 329 -24.18 -2.08 7.56
C GLU A 329 -23.28 -1.52 6.44
N GLY A 330 -23.78 -1.44 5.19
CA GLY A 330 -23.04 -0.89 4.06
C GLY A 330 -22.74 0.60 4.20
N VAL A 331 -23.69 1.39 4.72
CA VAL A 331 -23.49 2.82 5.03
C VAL A 331 -22.48 3.00 6.15
N LEU A 332 -22.52 2.16 7.18
CA LEU A 332 -21.52 2.19 8.25
C LEU A 332 -20.12 1.86 7.72
N SER A 333 -19.97 0.80 6.93
CA SER A 333 -18.69 0.45 6.31
C SER A 333 -18.17 1.54 5.38
N PHE A 334 -19.05 2.25 4.67
CA PHE A 334 -18.67 3.41 3.85
C PHE A 334 -18.15 4.57 4.71
N ALA A 335 -18.81 4.87 5.84
CA ALA A 335 -18.37 5.91 6.79
C ALA A 335 -17.03 5.56 7.47
N GLU A 336 -16.73 4.28 7.63
CA GLU A 336 -15.46 3.75 8.12
C GLU A 336 -14.43 3.51 7.02
N GLU A 337 -14.68 4.00 5.79
CA GLU A 337 -13.76 3.93 4.64
C GLU A 337 -13.41 2.48 4.20
N ARG A 338 -14.22 1.50 4.59
CA ARG A 338 -14.16 0.10 4.15
C ARG A 338 -14.92 -0.08 2.83
N TYR A 339 -14.43 0.57 1.77
CA TYR A 339 -15.16 0.74 0.51
C TYR A 339 -15.56 -0.57 -0.20
N ASP A 340 -14.67 -1.56 -0.26
CA ASP A 340 -14.97 -2.86 -0.87
C ASP A 340 -16.11 -3.60 -0.15
N GLU A 341 -16.13 -3.53 1.18
CA GLU A 341 -17.16 -4.13 2.01
C GLU A 341 -18.49 -3.41 1.85
N ALA A 342 -18.46 -2.07 1.86
CA ALA A 342 -19.63 -1.23 1.63
C ALA A 342 -20.31 -1.54 0.28
N GLU A 343 -19.53 -1.62 -0.80
CA GLU A 343 -20.03 -1.96 -2.12
C GLU A 343 -20.67 -3.36 -2.17
N SER A 344 -20.02 -4.36 -1.55
CA SER A 344 -20.52 -5.73 -1.46
C SER A 344 -21.86 -5.78 -0.71
N LEU A 345 -21.96 -5.10 0.43
CA LEU A 345 -23.16 -5.04 1.26
C LEU A 345 -24.32 -4.35 0.53
N LEU A 346 -24.07 -3.21 -0.11
CA LEU A 346 -25.08 -2.49 -0.89
C LEU A 346 -25.57 -3.29 -2.09
N THR A 347 -24.68 -4.01 -2.78
CA THR A 347 -25.04 -4.89 -3.89
C THR A 347 -25.93 -6.05 -3.43
N LYS A 348 -25.62 -6.64 -2.26
CA LYS A 348 -26.46 -7.67 -1.63
C LYS A 348 -27.82 -7.11 -1.19
N ALA A 349 -27.84 -5.91 -0.61
CA ALA A 349 -29.07 -5.23 -0.24
C ALA A 349 -29.99 -5.02 -1.46
N ASP A 350 -29.44 -4.51 -2.58
CA ASP A 350 -30.17 -4.32 -3.85
C ASP A 350 -30.70 -5.65 -4.40
N SER A 351 -29.85 -6.68 -4.42
CA SER A 351 -30.24 -8.02 -4.89
C SER A 351 -31.37 -8.62 -4.06
N ASN A 352 -31.33 -8.45 -2.74
CA ASN A 352 -32.39 -8.91 -1.83
C ASN A 352 -33.70 -8.16 -2.05
N LEU A 353 -33.66 -6.86 -2.40
CA LEU A 353 -34.84 -6.07 -2.73
C LEU A 353 -35.50 -6.60 -4.00
N GLU A 354 -34.73 -6.80 -5.07
CA GLU A 354 -35.22 -7.33 -6.35
C GLU A 354 -35.80 -8.74 -6.18
N LEU A 355 -35.13 -9.59 -5.39
CA LEU A 355 -35.62 -10.93 -5.07
C LEU A 355 -36.96 -10.91 -4.32
N ASN A 356 -37.09 -10.04 -3.32
CA ASN A 356 -38.33 -9.92 -2.55
C ASN A 356 -39.48 -9.30 -3.35
N LEU A 357 -39.18 -8.36 -4.25
CA LEU A 357 -40.15 -7.85 -5.22
C LEU A 357 -40.62 -8.98 -6.17
N ALA A 358 -39.69 -9.78 -6.71
CA ALA A 358 -40.02 -10.89 -7.58
C ALA A 358 -40.89 -11.94 -6.86
N LYS A 359 -40.58 -12.26 -5.59
CA LYS A 359 -41.42 -13.14 -4.75
C LYS A 359 -42.82 -12.56 -4.56
N LEU A 360 -42.96 -11.25 -4.32
CA LEU A 360 -44.27 -10.61 -4.19
C LEU A 360 -45.06 -10.69 -5.51
N ALA A 361 -44.41 -10.45 -6.65
CA ALA A 361 -45.06 -10.57 -7.96
C ALA A 361 -45.52 -12.02 -8.24
N ILE A 362 -44.65 -13.00 -7.99
CA ILE A 362 -44.97 -14.43 -8.18
C ILE A 362 -46.11 -14.85 -7.25
N THR A 363 -46.05 -14.49 -5.97
CA THR A 363 -47.12 -14.82 -5.01
C THR A 363 -48.44 -14.14 -5.39
N GLY A 364 -48.42 -12.92 -5.92
CA GLY A 364 -49.60 -12.24 -6.45
C GLY A 364 -50.21 -12.96 -7.64
N VAL A 365 -49.39 -13.41 -8.60
CA VAL A 365 -49.84 -14.21 -9.75
C VAL A 365 -50.41 -15.55 -9.27
N LEU A 366 -49.68 -16.28 -8.44
CA LEU A 366 -50.12 -17.56 -7.89
C LEU A 366 -51.40 -17.44 -7.08
N ALA A 367 -51.56 -16.39 -6.28
CA ALA A 367 -52.79 -16.14 -5.51
C ALA A 367 -53.97 -15.88 -6.45
N LYS A 368 -53.80 -15.04 -7.47
CA LYS A 368 -54.83 -14.74 -8.47
C LYS A 368 -55.23 -16.00 -9.26
N GLU A 369 -54.24 -16.79 -9.70
CA GLU A 369 -54.47 -18.05 -10.40
C GLU A 369 -55.12 -19.09 -9.50
N SER A 370 -54.68 -19.23 -8.24
CA SER A 370 -55.26 -20.13 -7.26
C SER A 370 -56.72 -19.78 -6.99
N ILE A 371 -57.04 -18.50 -6.78
CA ILE A 371 -58.44 -18.04 -6.61
C ILE A 371 -59.26 -18.31 -7.88
N GLY A 372 -58.69 -18.05 -9.06
CA GLY A 372 -59.34 -18.34 -10.33
C GLY A 372 -59.63 -19.84 -10.52
N PHE A 373 -58.67 -20.69 -10.19
CA PHE A 373 -58.80 -22.15 -10.22
C PHE A 373 -59.88 -22.65 -9.25
N LEU A 374 -59.89 -22.14 -8.02
CA LEU A 374 -60.90 -22.48 -7.01
C LEU A 374 -62.31 -22.07 -7.45
N LYS A 375 -62.49 -20.85 -7.98
CA LYS A 375 -63.78 -20.37 -8.48
C LYS A 375 -64.27 -21.18 -9.67
N LYS A 376 -63.39 -21.46 -10.64
CA LYS A 376 -63.74 -22.22 -11.85
C LYS A 376 -64.13 -23.67 -11.53
N ASN A 377 -63.49 -24.29 -10.55
CA ASN A 377 -63.65 -25.72 -10.23
C ASN A 377 -64.38 -25.98 -8.91
N GLN A 378 -65.14 -25.02 -8.39
CA GLN A 378 -65.77 -25.12 -7.06
C GLN A 378 -66.60 -26.40 -6.88
N ASN A 379 -67.38 -26.80 -7.89
CA ASN A 379 -68.21 -28.00 -7.83
C ASN A 379 -67.37 -29.28 -7.78
N SER A 380 -66.34 -29.37 -8.63
CA SER A 380 -65.42 -30.51 -8.65
C SER A 380 -64.66 -30.63 -7.32
N ILE A 381 -64.22 -29.51 -6.75
CA ILE A 381 -63.52 -29.48 -5.45
C ILE A 381 -64.44 -30.00 -4.34
N ILE A 382 -65.71 -29.55 -4.28
CA ILE A 382 -66.68 -30.03 -3.28
C ILE A 382 -66.88 -31.54 -3.41
N ILE A 383 -67.05 -32.05 -4.64
CA ILE A 383 -67.18 -33.49 -4.89
C ILE A 383 -65.93 -34.25 -4.43
N THR A 384 -64.73 -33.75 -4.74
CA THR A 384 -63.47 -34.35 -4.30
C THR A 384 -63.34 -34.34 -2.78
N VAL A 385 -63.70 -33.25 -2.09
CA VAL A 385 -63.66 -33.17 -0.62
C VAL A 385 -64.61 -34.19 0.00
N ILE A 386 -65.85 -34.29 -0.50
CA ILE A 386 -66.82 -35.31 -0.06
C ILE A 386 -66.26 -36.72 -0.28
N LEU A 387 -65.66 -36.96 -1.45
CA LEU A 387 -65.05 -38.24 -1.79
C LEU A 387 -63.86 -38.56 -0.87
N VAL A 388 -63.02 -37.59 -0.51
CA VAL A 388 -61.92 -37.75 0.45
C VAL A 388 -62.44 -38.00 1.87
N ILE A 389 -63.51 -37.35 2.31
CA ILE A 389 -64.12 -37.62 3.62
C ILE A 389 -64.67 -39.05 3.69
N ILE A 390 -65.29 -39.55 2.62
CA ILE A 390 -65.87 -40.89 2.56
C ILE A 390 -64.79 -41.96 2.38
N LEU A 391 -63.87 -41.79 1.43
CA LEU A 391 -62.84 -42.78 1.07
C LEU A 391 -61.55 -42.66 1.88
N GLY A 392 -61.31 -41.52 2.53
CA GLY A 392 -60.10 -41.24 3.30
C GLY A 392 -59.90 -42.23 4.45
N PRO A 393 -60.89 -42.44 5.34
CA PRO A 393 -60.78 -43.42 6.43
C PRO A 393 -60.51 -44.84 5.93
N ILE A 394 -61.16 -45.24 4.82
CA ILE A 394 -60.96 -46.55 4.18
C ILE A 394 -59.53 -46.69 3.66
N SER A 395 -59.03 -45.66 2.97
CA SER A 395 -57.69 -45.65 2.37
C SER A 395 -56.61 -45.64 3.45
N TYR A 396 -56.76 -44.79 4.47
CA TYR A 396 -55.87 -44.73 5.64
C TYR A 396 -55.74 -46.08 6.33
N ARG A 397 -56.88 -46.74 6.56
CA ARG A 397 -56.93 -48.04 7.22
C ARG A 397 -56.24 -49.13 6.41
N LYS A 398 -56.46 -49.16 5.09
CA LYS A 398 -55.77 -50.09 4.18
C LYS A 398 -54.26 -49.86 4.15
N ILE A 399 -53.82 -48.60 4.12
CA ILE A 399 -52.39 -48.25 4.18
C ILE A 399 -51.80 -48.73 5.52
N ARG A 400 -52.47 -48.46 6.65
CA ARG A 400 -52.04 -48.93 7.97
C ARG A 400 -51.96 -50.45 8.04
N TYR A 401 -52.95 -51.16 7.52
CA TYR A 401 -52.93 -52.63 7.44
C TYR A 401 -51.68 -53.12 6.68
N ASN A 402 -51.42 -52.57 5.49
CA ASN A 402 -50.25 -52.97 4.69
C ASN A 402 -48.93 -52.67 5.40
N VAL A 403 -48.80 -51.49 6.03
CA VAL A 403 -47.59 -51.12 6.81
C VAL A 403 -47.38 -52.10 7.96
N ILE A 404 -48.43 -52.42 8.73
CA ILE A 404 -48.34 -53.35 9.87
C ILE A 404 -48.03 -54.77 9.37
N SER A 405 -48.70 -55.23 8.32
CA SER A 405 -48.47 -56.55 7.71
C SER A 405 -47.02 -56.70 7.22
N ASN A 406 -46.51 -55.69 6.52
CA ASN A 406 -45.12 -55.68 6.05
C ASN A 406 -44.14 -55.70 7.22
N LYS A 407 -44.42 -54.92 8.28
CA LYS A 407 -43.60 -54.90 9.49
C LYS A 407 -43.61 -56.25 10.23
N ILE A 408 -44.75 -56.93 10.29
CA ILE A 408 -44.86 -58.30 10.81
C ILE A 408 -44.01 -59.25 9.96
N GLY A 409 -44.11 -59.16 8.64
CA GLY A 409 -43.32 -59.97 7.71
C GLY A 409 -41.81 -59.79 7.91
N GLN A 410 -41.35 -58.54 7.99
CA GLN A 410 -39.95 -58.20 8.27
C GLN A 410 -39.49 -58.73 9.63
N ASN A 411 -40.27 -58.53 10.69
CA ASN A 411 -39.93 -59.02 12.03
C ASN A 411 -39.91 -60.54 12.13
N LYS A 412 -40.79 -61.25 11.41
CA LYS A 412 -40.78 -62.72 11.32
C LYS A 412 -39.56 -63.23 10.57
N LEU A 413 -39.19 -62.57 9.47
CA LEU A 413 -37.99 -62.89 8.71
C LEU A 413 -36.74 -62.67 9.57
N GLU A 414 -36.63 -61.53 10.24
CA GLU A 414 -35.52 -61.24 11.17
C GLU A 414 -35.43 -62.27 12.29
N HIS A 415 -36.57 -62.65 12.88
CA HIS A 415 -36.63 -63.68 13.92
C HIS A 415 -36.10 -65.04 13.41
N ASN A 416 -36.46 -65.45 12.19
CA ASN A 416 -35.97 -66.70 11.60
C ASN A 416 -34.46 -66.64 11.33
N ILE A 417 -33.95 -65.52 10.81
CA ILE A 417 -32.51 -65.31 10.61
C ILE A 417 -31.76 -65.39 11.94
N LEU A 418 -32.27 -64.78 13.01
CA LEU A 418 -31.63 -64.83 14.33
C LEU A 418 -31.59 -66.25 14.92
N ILE A 419 -32.62 -67.07 14.66
CA ILE A 419 -32.61 -68.49 15.03
C ILE A 419 -31.53 -69.24 14.25
N GLU A 420 -31.38 -68.98 12.96
CA GLU A 420 -30.33 -69.59 12.14
C GLU A 420 -28.93 -69.16 12.59
N LEU A 421 -28.74 -67.87 12.90
CA LEU A 421 -27.48 -67.34 13.44
C LEU A 421 -27.15 -67.94 14.82
N THR A 422 -28.16 -68.17 15.66
CA THR A 422 -28.00 -68.88 16.94
C THR A 422 -27.49 -70.30 16.72
N LYS A 423 -28.14 -71.06 15.81
CA LYS A 423 -27.71 -72.43 15.46
C LYS A 423 -26.31 -72.45 14.86
N LYS A 424 -25.99 -71.47 14.01
CA LYS A 424 -24.66 -71.33 13.42
C LYS A 424 -23.60 -71.04 14.48
N ALA A 425 -23.85 -70.12 15.40
CA ALA A 425 -22.93 -69.84 16.51
C ALA A 425 -22.72 -71.07 17.42
N GLN A 426 -23.77 -71.86 17.66
CA GLN A 426 -23.67 -73.14 18.39
C GLN A 426 -22.80 -74.16 17.64
N SER A 427 -23.00 -74.33 16.33
CA SER A 427 -22.17 -75.20 15.49
C SER A 427 -20.71 -74.73 15.47
N GLU A 428 -20.47 -73.43 15.29
CA GLU A 428 -19.14 -72.82 15.31
C GLU A 428 -18.39 -73.06 16.64
N ARG A 429 -19.12 -73.00 17.76
CA ARG A 429 -18.53 -73.25 19.09
C ARG A 429 -18.28 -74.73 19.35
N PHE A 430 -19.30 -75.58 19.18
CA PHE A 430 -19.28 -76.96 19.67
C PHE A 430 -18.83 -77.99 18.65
N GLN A 431 -18.96 -77.72 17.35
CA GLN A 431 -18.57 -78.66 16.29
C GLN A 431 -17.22 -78.30 15.70
N THR A 432 -17.01 -77.04 15.31
CA THR A 432 -15.78 -76.62 14.63
C THR A 432 -14.75 -75.98 15.56
N GLY A 433 -15.16 -75.52 16.74
CA GLY A 433 -14.29 -74.84 17.70
C GLY A 433 -13.72 -73.50 17.18
N THR A 434 -14.37 -72.88 16.19
CA THR A 434 -13.85 -71.69 15.50
C THR A 434 -14.03 -70.41 16.29
N ILE A 435 -14.85 -70.42 17.36
CA ILE A 435 -15.05 -69.30 18.27
C ILE A 435 -14.78 -69.70 19.73
N ASP A 436 -14.18 -68.79 20.49
CA ASP A 436 -13.92 -68.93 21.91
C ASP A 436 -15.19 -68.74 22.76
N ASP A 437 -15.15 -69.26 23.99
CA ASP A 437 -16.31 -69.30 24.89
C ASP A 437 -16.93 -67.93 25.18
N PRO A 438 -16.14 -66.90 25.52
CA PRO A 438 -16.68 -65.57 25.81
C PRO A 438 -17.38 -64.96 24.59
N THR A 439 -16.78 -65.08 23.40
CA THR A 439 -17.37 -64.57 22.15
C THR A 439 -18.67 -65.28 21.80
N TYR A 440 -18.74 -66.60 22.03
CA TYR A 440 -19.98 -67.36 21.86
C TYR A 440 -21.10 -66.82 22.76
N HIS A 441 -20.83 -66.66 24.06
CA HIS A 441 -21.82 -66.13 25.01
C HIS A 441 -22.27 -64.71 24.66
N ILE A 442 -21.36 -63.82 24.28
CA ILE A 442 -21.70 -62.46 23.84
C ILE A 442 -22.62 -62.46 22.60
N LYS A 443 -22.32 -63.30 21.60
CA LYS A 443 -23.17 -63.43 20.40
C LYS A 443 -24.55 -64.00 20.75
N LEU A 444 -24.57 -65.07 21.55
CA LEU A 444 -25.79 -65.73 21.97
C LEU A 444 -26.71 -64.79 22.75
N ASP A 445 -26.15 -64.04 23.71
CA ASP A 445 -26.91 -63.09 24.53
C ASP A 445 -27.54 -61.99 23.67
N LYS A 446 -26.77 -61.42 22.72
CA LYS A 446 -27.30 -60.41 21.77
C LYS A 446 -28.42 -60.98 20.90
N TYR A 447 -28.27 -62.19 20.38
CA TYR A 447 -29.31 -62.82 19.57
C TYR A 447 -30.55 -63.14 20.39
N MET A 448 -30.40 -63.69 21.60
CA MET A 448 -31.51 -64.03 22.50
C MET A 448 -32.24 -62.77 22.98
N GLU A 449 -31.53 -61.69 23.30
CA GLU A 449 -32.13 -60.41 23.65
C GLU A 449 -33.00 -59.89 22.50
N ARG A 450 -32.48 -59.90 21.26
CA ARG A 450 -33.24 -59.45 20.09
C ARG A 450 -34.42 -60.36 19.79
N ILE A 451 -34.27 -61.68 19.89
CA ILE A 451 -35.36 -62.66 19.75
C ILE A 451 -36.45 -62.39 20.79
N SER A 452 -36.08 -62.12 22.04
CA SER A 452 -37.03 -61.79 23.12
C SER A 452 -37.81 -60.50 22.82
N LYS A 453 -37.12 -59.46 22.33
CA LYS A 453 -37.77 -58.22 21.86
C LYS A 453 -38.73 -58.49 20.69
N LEU A 454 -38.34 -59.29 19.70
CA LEU A 454 -39.23 -59.64 18.59
C LEU A 454 -40.44 -60.45 19.05
N LYS A 455 -40.26 -61.39 19.99
CA LYS A 455 -41.34 -62.18 20.60
C LYS A 455 -42.36 -61.34 21.36
N SER A 456 -41.95 -60.22 21.96
CA SER A 456 -42.87 -59.29 22.62
C SER A 456 -43.58 -58.34 21.64
N ILE A 457 -42.91 -57.90 20.57
CA ILE A 457 -43.47 -56.96 19.58
C ILE A 457 -44.45 -57.64 18.61
N LEU A 458 -44.13 -58.84 18.14
CA LEU A 458 -44.96 -59.58 17.18
C LEU A 458 -46.42 -59.75 17.62
N PRO A 459 -46.75 -60.21 18.85
CA PRO A 459 -48.14 -60.36 19.26
C PRO A 459 -48.89 -59.02 19.33
N VAL A 460 -48.19 -57.93 19.66
CA VAL A 460 -48.78 -56.58 19.66
C VAL A 460 -49.14 -56.16 18.24
N LEU A 461 -48.23 -56.35 17.28
CA LEU A 461 -48.47 -56.02 15.87
C LEU A 461 -49.55 -56.92 15.26
N GLU A 462 -49.56 -58.22 15.58
CA GLU A 462 -50.60 -59.16 15.13
C GLU A 462 -51.97 -58.79 15.71
N ASN A 463 -52.04 -58.40 16.98
CA ASN A 463 -53.28 -57.90 17.58
C ASN A 463 -53.72 -56.57 16.95
N MET A 464 -52.80 -55.68 16.61
CA MET A 464 -53.11 -54.46 15.85
C MET A 464 -53.62 -54.82 14.45
N LEU A 465 -53.01 -55.78 13.76
CA LEU A 465 -53.44 -56.23 12.44
C LEU A 465 -54.86 -56.80 12.47
N LYS A 466 -55.19 -57.63 13.47
CA LYS A 466 -56.54 -58.18 13.68
C LYS A 466 -57.61 -57.09 13.83
N LYS A 467 -57.30 -55.97 14.50
CA LYS A 467 -58.21 -54.82 14.59
C LYS A 467 -58.53 -54.22 13.21
N TYR A 468 -57.58 -54.32 12.27
CA TYR A 468 -57.74 -53.83 10.90
C TYR A 468 -58.30 -54.87 9.92
N GLU A 469 -58.33 -56.15 10.30
CA GLU A 469 -58.85 -57.26 9.48
C GLU A 469 -60.39 -57.27 9.40
N SER A 470 -61.08 -56.86 10.47
CA SER A 470 -62.55 -56.84 10.51
C SER A 470 -63.13 -55.57 9.90
N PRO A 471 -63.76 -55.59 8.70
CA PRO A 471 -64.16 -54.37 8.00
C PRO A 471 -65.17 -53.55 8.81
N THR A 472 -64.95 -52.25 8.85
CA THR A 472 -65.92 -51.29 9.42
C THR A 472 -67.26 -51.36 8.69
N PRO A 473 -68.36 -50.89 9.30
CA PRO A 473 -69.65 -50.79 8.61
C PRO A 473 -69.56 -50.04 7.27
N LEU A 474 -68.75 -48.98 7.20
CA LEU A 474 -68.49 -48.22 5.99
C LEU A 474 -67.75 -49.03 4.92
N GLU A 475 -66.73 -49.81 5.31
CA GLU A 475 -66.03 -50.71 4.39
C GLU A 475 -66.94 -51.84 3.89
N LYS A 476 -67.81 -52.40 4.75
CA LYS A 476 -68.80 -53.40 4.34
C LYS A 476 -69.72 -52.83 3.27
N ILE A 477 -70.24 -51.62 3.47
CA ILE A 477 -71.07 -50.91 2.47
C ILE A 477 -70.27 -50.66 1.19
N TYR A 478 -69.03 -50.17 1.29
CA TYR A 478 -68.14 -49.98 0.13
C TYR A 478 -67.91 -51.29 -0.64
N PHE A 479 -67.64 -52.41 0.04
CA PHE A 479 -67.43 -53.72 -0.61
C PHE A 479 -68.69 -54.24 -1.30
N VAL A 480 -69.88 -54.04 -0.71
CA VAL A 480 -71.16 -54.41 -1.33
C VAL A 480 -71.41 -53.57 -2.58
N ILE A 481 -71.22 -52.25 -2.49
CA ILE A 481 -71.37 -51.33 -3.63
C ILE A 481 -70.37 -51.69 -4.73
N LYS A 482 -69.09 -51.88 -4.40
CA LYS A 482 -68.05 -52.29 -5.35
C LYS A 482 -68.37 -53.61 -6.04
N LYS A 483 -68.92 -54.60 -5.31
CA LYS A 483 -69.36 -55.89 -5.86
C LYS A 483 -70.55 -55.72 -6.80
N LYS A 484 -71.50 -54.85 -6.46
CA LYS A 484 -72.72 -54.59 -7.25
C LYS A 484 -72.43 -53.79 -8.54
N ILE A 485 -71.48 -52.85 -8.50
CA ILE A 485 -71.07 -52.06 -9.67
C ILE A 485 -70.23 -52.90 -10.66
N GLY A 486 -69.85 -54.13 -10.31
CA GLY A 486 -69.19 -55.03 -11.25
C GLY A 486 -67.79 -54.57 -11.65
N LEU A 487 -67.10 -53.80 -10.79
CA LEU A 487 -65.67 -53.49 -10.94
C LEU A 487 -64.86 -54.78 -10.79
N LYS A 488 -64.85 -55.61 -11.84
CA LYS A 488 -63.96 -56.78 -11.97
C LYS A 488 -62.55 -56.27 -11.73
N LYS A 489 -61.80 -56.93 -10.83
CA LYS A 489 -60.37 -56.67 -10.67
C LYS A 489 -59.75 -56.72 -12.06
N SER A 490 -59.27 -55.58 -12.57
CA SER A 490 -58.36 -55.61 -13.70
C SER A 490 -57.19 -56.48 -13.23
N LYS A 491 -56.93 -57.58 -13.93
CA LYS A 491 -55.66 -58.30 -13.76
C LYS A 491 -54.59 -57.32 -14.22
N VAL A 492 -54.09 -56.51 -13.30
CA VAL A 492 -52.84 -55.79 -13.50
C VAL A 492 -51.82 -56.90 -13.72
N SER A 493 -51.30 -56.97 -14.94
CA SER A 493 -50.27 -57.93 -15.33
C SER A 493 -49.12 -57.83 -14.34
N GLU A 494 -48.84 -58.92 -13.64
CA GLU A 494 -47.55 -59.14 -12.99
C GLU A 494 -46.49 -59.20 -14.09
N THR A 495 -46.00 -58.04 -14.53
CA THR A 495 -44.65 -57.95 -15.10
C THR A 495 -43.70 -58.21 -13.93
N LYS A 496 -43.18 -59.44 -13.92
CA LYS A 496 -42.07 -59.86 -13.07
C LYS A 496 -40.81 -59.05 -13.34
#